data_AF-A0A1V5DMW8-F1
#
_entry.id   AF-A0A1V5DMW8-F1
#
_cell.length_a   1.000
_cell.length_b   1.000
_cell.length_c   1.000
_cell.angle_alpha   90.00
_cell.angle_beta   90.00
_cell.angle_gamma   90.00
#
_symmetry.space_group_name_H-M   'P 1'
#
loop_
_entity.id
_entity.type
_entity.pdbx_description
1 polymer ?
#
loop_
_entity_poly.entity_id
_entity_poly.type
_entity_poly.pdbx_seq_one_letter_code
_entity_poly.pdbx_strand_id
1 'polypeptide(L)' 'MDTHVHRISNRLGLVSTNTPEQTELALQNVLPRRYWSRYNTLLVSFGQRVCRPLSPLCSSCPLGDLCPRIAVARHR' A
#
# COMPACT_ATOMS: atom_id res chain seq x y z
N MET A 1 -6.18 -11.07 -3.21
CA MET A 1 -5.60 -9.70 -3.08
C MET A 1 -4.18 -9.61 -3.68
N ASP A 2 -3.83 -8.53 -4.38
CA ASP A 2 -2.48 -8.32 -4.98
C ASP A 2 -1.41 -7.96 -3.92
N THR A 3 -0.19 -8.46 -4.06
CA THR A 3 0.88 -8.29 -3.05
C THR A 3 1.38 -6.84 -2.91
N HIS A 4 1.30 -6.02 -3.97
CA HIS A 4 1.58 -4.59 -3.90
C HIS A 4 0.55 -3.91 -3.01
N VAL A 5 -0.72 -4.25 -3.19
CA VAL A 5 -1.81 -3.62 -2.48
C VAL A 5 -1.76 -3.98 -1.00
N HIS A 6 -1.51 -5.26 -0.67
CA HIS A 6 -1.27 -5.70 0.71
C HIS A 6 -0.12 -4.90 1.35
N ARG A 7 1.06 -4.89 0.72
CA ARG A 7 2.24 -4.19 1.26
C ARG A 7 2.01 -2.70 1.44
N ILE A 8 1.48 -2.03 0.41
CA ILE A 8 1.33 -0.57 0.42
C ILE A 8 0.25 -0.15 1.41
N SER A 9 -0.87 -0.88 1.48
CA SER A 9 -1.94 -0.56 2.44
C SER A 9 -1.47 -0.70 3.89
N ASN A 10 -0.64 -1.71 4.20
CA ASN A 10 -0.03 -1.83 5.53
C ASN A 10 1.00 -0.70 5.80
N ARG A 11 1.85 -0.35 4.82
CA ARG A 11 2.81 0.78 4.97
C ARG A 11 2.13 2.13 5.18
N LEU A 12 0.99 2.33 4.53
CA LEU A 12 0.16 3.53 4.68
C LEU A 12 -0.66 3.53 5.97
N GLY A 13 -0.66 2.44 6.74
CA GLY A 13 -1.46 2.31 7.96
C GLY A 13 -2.97 2.23 7.72
N LEU A 14 -3.40 1.95 6.48
CA LEU A 14 -4.82 1.76 6.15
C LEU A 14 -5.37 0.46 6.72
N VAL A 15 -4.50 -0.54 6.84
CA VAL A 15 -4.80 -1.84 7.45
C VAL A 15 -3.60 -2.29 8.27
N SER A 16 -3.84 -3.16 9.24
CA SER A 16 -2.80 -3.83 10.03
C SER A 16 -3.04 -5.32 9.99
N THR A 17 -2.43 -5.99 9.00
CA THR A 17 -2.75 -7.37 8.63
C THR A 17 -1.49 -8.11 8.20
N ASN A 18 -1.45 -9.41 8.48
CA ASN A 18 -0.25 -10.23 8.20
C ASN A 18 -0.34 -10.98 6.87
N THR A 19 -1.55 -11.22 6.36
CA THR A 19 -1.76 -11.94 5.09
C THR A 19 -2.59 -11.12 4.09
N PRO A 20 -2.43 -11.37 2.77
CA PRO A 20 -3.23 -10.71 1.74
C PRO A 20 -4.75 -10.93 1.90
N GLU A 21 -5.16 -12.10 2.38
CA GLU A 21 -6.57 -12.45 2.61
C GLU A 21 -7.16 -11.61 3.74
N GLN A 22 -6.40 -11.42 4.83
CA GLN A 22 -6.79 -10.53 5.92
C GLN A 22 -6.89 -9.09 5.44
N THR A 23 -5.96 -8.63 4.59
CA THR A 23 -6.04 -7.29 3.98
C THR A 23 -7.27 -7.12 3.11
N GLU A 24 -7.65 -8.14 2.34
CA GLU A 24 -8.84 -8.08 1.50
C GLU A 24 -10.11 -7.91 2.33
N LEU A 25 -10.22 -8.62 3.46
CA LEU A 25 -11.32 -8.46 4.40
C LEU A 25 -11.29 -7.09 5.07
N ALA A 26 -10.13 -6.63 5.54
CA ALA A 26 -10.00 -5.33 6.20
C ALA A 26 -10.30 -4.15 5.25
N LEU A 27 -9.87 -4.24 3.99
CA LEU A 27 -10.13 -3.21 2.98
C LEU A 27 -11.60 -3.10 2.60
N GLN A 28 -12.43 -4.14 2.81
CA GLN A 28 -13.89 -4.03 2.61
C GLN A 28 -14.52 -2.99 3.52
N ASN A 29 -13.95 -2.79 4.71
CA ASN A 29 -14.43 -1.81 5.68
C ASN A 29 -13.88 -0.40 5.43
N VAL A 30 -12.76 -0.29 4.69
CA VAL A 30 -12.09 0.99 4.41
C VAL A 30 -12.53 1.58 3.07
N LEU A 31 -12.70 0.74 2.04
CA LEU A 31 -12.93 1.16 0.67
C LEU A 31 -14.17 0.47 0.07
N PRO A 32 -15.16 1.23 -0.43
CA PRO A 32 -16.29 0.66 -1.15
C PRO A 32 -15.86 -0.18 -2.36
N ARG A 33 -16.52 -1.34 -2.58
CA ARG A 33 -16.19 -2.30 -3.67
C ARG A 33 -16.04 -1.68 -5.05
N ARG A 34 -16.79 -0.62 -5.36
CA ARG A 34 -16.73 0.08 -6.65
C ARG A 34 -15.34 0.65 -6.99
N TYR A 35 -14.50 0.93 -6.00
CA TYR A 35 -13.17 1.49 -6.21
C TYR A 35 -12.05 0.46 -6.26
N TRP A 36 -12.33 -0.82 -5.98
CA TRP A 36 -11.32 -1.85 -5.79
C TRP A 36 -10.43 -2.08 -7.00
N SER A 37 -11.04 -2.22 -8.18
CA SER A 37 -10.29 -2.41 -9.43
C SER A 37 -9.33 -1.24 -9.68
N ARG A 38 -9.84 0.00 -9.59
CA ARG A 38 -9.03 1.21 -9.77
C ARG A 38 -7.92 1.32 -8.71
N TYR A 39 -8.24 1.04 -7.45
CA TYR A 39 -7.29 1.06 -6.34
C TYR A 39 -6.14 0.06 -6.56
N ASN A 40 -6.46 -1.17 -6.98
CA ASN A 40 -5.47 -2.19 -7.29
C ASN A 40 -4.56 -1.74 -8.44
N THR A 41 -5.11 -1.29 -9.57
CA THR A 41 -4.29 -0.83 -10.71
C THR A 41 -3.37 0.33 -10.34
N LEU A 42 -3.87 1.30 -9.57
CA LEU A 42 -3.07 2.42 -9.08
C LEU A 42 -1.91 1.95 -8.20
N LEU A 43 -2.18 1.06 -7.25
CA LEU A 43 -1.18 0.60 -6.30
C LEU A 43 -0.17 -0.38 -6.87
N VAL A 44 -0.54 -1.19 -7.86
CA VAL A 44 0.42 -1.99 -8.63
C VAL A 44 1.42 -1.06 -9.32
N SER A 45 0.92 -0.07 -10.06
CA SER A 45 1.78 0.89 -10.77
C SER A 45 2.65 1.73 -9.84
N PHE A 46 2.07 2.17 -8.72
CA PHE A 46 2.77 2.93 -7.68
C PHE A 46 3.82 2.07 -6.95
N GLY A 47 3.49 0.81 -6.66
CA GLY A 47 4.39 -0.13 -5.99
C GLY A 47 5.58 -0.57 -6.82
N GLN A 48 5.44 -0.57 -8.15
CA GLN A 48 6.53 -0.86 -9.08
C GLN A 48 7.49 0.34 -9.21
N ARG A 49 6.95 1.56 -9.27
CA ARG A 49 7.76 2.76 -9.56
C ARG A 49 8.27 3.48 -8.32
N VAL A 50 7.42 3.65 -7.30
CA VAL A 50 7.68 4.49 -6.11
C VAL A 50 7.80 3.63 -4.84
N CYS A 51 6.72 2.97 -4.40
CA CYS A 51 6.69 2.21 -3.14
C CYS A 51 7.22 0.77 -3.32
N ARG A 52 8.48 0.69 -3.75
CA ARG A 52 9.20 -0.55 -4.04
C ARG A 52 9.39 -1.41 -2.77
N PRO A 53 9.50 -2.74 -2.89
CA PRO A 53 9.59 -3.63 -1.73
C PRO A 53 10.84 -3.38 -0.88
N LEU A 54 12.04 -3.28 -1.47
CA LEU A 54 13.30 -3.19 -0.71
C LEU A 54 13.70 -1.76 -0.30
N SER A 55 13.52 -0.79 -1.18
CA SER A 55 13.94 0.60 -0.97
C SER A 55 12.96 1.52 -1.72
N PRO A 56 11.81 1.86 -1.12
CA PRO A 56 10.85 2.79 -1.70
C PRO A 56 11.47 4.19 -1.83
N LEU A 57 10.99 4.94 -2.82
CA LEU A 57 11.38 6.33 -3.08
C LEU A 57 10.47 7.27 -2.27
N CYS A 58 10.69 7.32 -0.96
CA CYS A 58 9.91 8.12 -0.03
C CYS A 58 10.18 9.63 -0.17
N SER A 59 11.39 10.05 -0.54
CA SER A 59 11.73 11.47 -0.77
C SER A 59 10.94 12.11 -1.92
N SER A 60 10.65 11.33 -2.97
CA SER A 60 9.85 11.77 -4.11
C SER A 60 8.42 11.22 -4.07
N CYS A 61 7.97 10.70 -2.92
CA CYS A 61 6.66 10.09 -2.79
C CYS A 61 5.59 11.17 -2.63
N PRO A 62 4.51 11.18 -3.44
CA PRO A 62 3.43 12.14 -3.28
C PRO A 62 2.65 11.97 -1.97
N LEU A 63 2.78 10.80 -1.33
CA LEU A 63 2.20 10.51 -0.01
C LEU A 63 3.22 10.70 1.11
N GLY A 64 4.38 11.34 0.86
CA GLY A 64 5.50 11.41 1.80
C GLY A 64 5.09 11.90 3.19
N ASP A 65 4.34 13.00 3.26
CA ASP A 65 3.95 13.64 4.52
C ASP A 65 2.77 12.93 5.21
N LEU A 66 1.97 12.19 4.44
CA LEU A 66 0.80 11.45 4.93
C LEU A 66 1.12 9.99 5.26
N CYS A 67 2.26 9.47 4.81
CA CYS A 67 2.62 8.08 4.93
C CYS A 67 3.32 7.84 6.27
N PRO A 68 2.76 7.01 7.17
CA PRO A 68 3.42 6.64 8.41
C PRO A 68 4.65 5.74 8.20
N ARG A 69 4.88 5.24 6.97
CA ARG A 69 6.04 4.40 6.59
C ARG A 69 6.20 3.17 7.49
N ILE A 70 5.09 2.55 7.87
CA ILE A 70 5.09 1.40 8.79
C ILE A 70 5.90 0.25 8.18
N ALA A 71 6.81 -0.33 8.97
CA ALA A 71 7.71 -1.41 8.55
C ALA A 71 8.60 -1.07 7.33
N VAL A 72 8.93 0.22 7.13
CA VAL A 72 9.91 0.67 6.13
C VAL A 72 11.24 0.96 6.83
N ALA A 73 12.16 -0.01 6.83
CA ALA A 73 13.46 0.15 7.48
C ALA A 73 14.46 1.01 6.70
N ARG A 74 14.39 0.97 5.36
CA ARG A 74 15.28 1.73 4.46
C ARG A 74 14.46 2.33 3.33
N HIS A 75 14.69 3.60 3.01
CA HIS A 75 14.07 4.28 1.89
C HIS A 75 15.04 5.30 1.29
N ARG A 76 14.78 5.69 0.05
CA ARG A 76 15.43 6.82 -0.61
C ARG A 76 14.51 8.02 -0.65
#